data_AF-A0A936LMP6-F1
#
_entry.id   AF-A0A936LMP6-F1
#
_cell.length_a   1.000
_cell.length_b   1.000
_cell.length_c   1.000
_cell.angle_alpha   90.00
_cell.angle_beta   90.00
_cell.angle_gamma   90.00
#
_symmetry.space_group_name_H-M   'P 1'
#
loop_
_entity.id
_entity.type
_entity.pdbx_description
1 polymer ?
#
loop_
_entity_poly.entity_id
_entity_poly.type
_entity_poly.pdbx_seq_one_letter_code
_entity_poly.pdbx_strand_id
1 'polypeptide(L)'
;MQIIEWSNDYALGIAEIDDQHRALVGMINALDASTHADYSAESMREMLDELNAYVRDHFAFEERLMAGGGCTQELVTRHCGEHAYFRSVLRDLTTDFENGRSGITVTLIEYLVHWLLHHIVVVDRAMAQQLNAADPQLAARVAAALTQTVVDDLTDSERHLLNELRRANEQLERQVHERTRVLSERNGKLEAELGAARAEIERLRQQLAGPGAAG
;
A
#
# COMPACT_ATOMS: atom_id res chain seq x y z
N MET A 1 10.60 -5.98 -7.16
CA MET A 1 10.17 -6.61 -5.89
C MET A 1 9.63 -5.50 -5.03
N GLN A 2 8.53 -5.70 -4.29
CA GLN A 2 8.01 -4.66 -3.39
C GLN A 2 8.78 -4.73 -2.07
N ILE A 3 9.08 -3.58 -1.47
CA ILE A 3 9.75 -3.53 -0.17
C ILE A 3 8.78 -3.84 0.97
N ILE A 4 7.49 -3.53 0.79
CA ILE A 4 6.41 -3.92 1.69
C ILE A 4 5.38 -4.74 0.91
N GLU A 5 5.09 -5.96 1.37
CA GLU A 5 3.93 -6.74 0.93
C GLU A 5 2.81 -6.60 1.95
N TRP A 6 1.63 -6.16 1.52
CA TRP A 6 0.48 -6.06 2.42
C TRP A 6 0.06 -7.44 2.93
N SER A 7 -0.03 -7.60 4.25
CA SER A 7 -0.56 -8.80 4.91
C SER A 7 -1.85 -8.45 5.69
N ASN A 8 -2.74 -9.43 5.84
CA ASN A 8 -3.90 -9.33 6.73
C ASN A 8 -3.50 -9.12 8.20
N ASP A 9 -2.24 -9.39 8.57
CA ASP A 9 -1.74 -9.08 9.90
C ASP A 9 -1.73 -7.58 10.20
N TYR A 10 -1.73 -6.72 9.18
CA TYR A 10 -1.81 -5.27 9.31
C TYR A 10 -3.25 -4.75 9.39
N ALA A 11 -4.24 -5.56 9.04
CA ALA A 11 -5.63 -5.15 9.04
C ALA A 11 -6.14 -4.89 10.47
N LEU A 12 -6.85 -3.77 10.62
CA LEU A 12 -7.47 -3.33 11.86
C LEU A 12 -8.95 -3.69 11.93
N GLY A 13 -9.53 -4.11 10.80
CA GLY A 13 -10.95 -4.44 10.69
C GLY A 13 -11.85 -3.22 10.52
N ILE A 14 -11.27 -2.06 10.22
CA ILE A 14 -11.98 -0.84 9.84
C ILE A 14 -11.66 -0.59 8.37
N ALA A 15 -12.59 -0.96 7.49
CA ALA A 15 -12.35 -1.07 6.05
C ALA A 15 -11.72 0.19 5.43
N GLU A 16 -12.25 1.36 5.79
CA GLU A 16 -11.77 2.66 5.31
C GLU A 16 -10.32 2.95 5.75
N ILE A 17 -9.90 2.54 6.95
CA ILE A 17 -8.52 2.69 7.41
C ILE A 17 -7.63 1.67 6.70
N ASP A 18 -8.07 0.42 6.62
CA ASP A 18 -7.31 -0.64 5.97
C ASP A 18 -7.04 -0.32 4.48
N ASP A 19 -7.99 0.33 3.79
CA ASP A 19 -7.82 0.83 2.43
C ASP A 19 -6.82 1.99 2.35
N GLN A 20 -6.85 2.92 3.32
CA GLN A 20 -5.89 4.02 3.39
C GLN A 20 -4.47 3.51 3.65
N HIS A 21 -4.30 2.52 4.54
CA HIS A 21 -3.01 1.90 4.80
C HIS A 21 -2.47 1.14 3.59
N ARG A 22 -3.33 0.44 2.84
CA ARG A 22 -2.94 -0.19 1.56
C ARG A 22 -2.42 0.83 0.55
N ALA A 23 -3.07 1.98 0.44
CA ALA A 23 -2.62 3.05 -0.45
C ALA A 23 -1.26 3.63 -0.02
N LEU A 24 -1.06 3.88 1.28
CA LEU A 24 0.23 4.33 1.82
C LEU A 24 1.36 3.34 1.54
N VAL A 25 1.11 2.03 1.71
CA VAL A 25 2.05 0.97 1.34
C VAL A 25 2.38 1.02 -0.15
N GLY A 26 1.36 1.23 -1.00
CA GLY A 26 1.54 1.40 -2.44
C GLY A 26 2.43 2.59 -2.80
N MET A 27 2.21 3.74 -2.17
CA MET A 27 3.02 4.96 -2.37
C MET A 27 4.48 4.77 -1.94
N ILE A 28 4.71 4.13 -0.78
CA ILE A 28 6.08 3.85 -0.32
C ILE A 28 6.79 2.86 -1.25
N ASN A 29 6.10 1.84 -1.74
CA ASN A 29 6.65 0.91 -2.73
C ASN A 29 6.99 1.61 -4.07
N ALA A 30 6.19 2.59 -4.48
CA ALA A 30 6.46 3.37 -5.69
C ALA A 30 7.70 4.27 -5.51
N LEU A 31 7.84 4.91 -4.35
CA LEU A 31 9.03 5.69 -3.98
C LEU A 31 10.29 4.82 -3.89
N ASP A 32 10.20 3.61 -3.34
CA ASP A 32 11.31 2.66 -3.32
C ASP A 32 11.74 2.28 -4.75
N ALA A 33 10.78 1.92 -5.60
CA ALA A 33 11.05 1.59 -6.99
C ALA A 33 11.71 2.73 -7.77
N SER A 34 11.38 3.99 -7.46
CA SER A 34 12.00 5.15 -8.10
C SER A 34 13.45 5.38 -7.69
N THR A 35 13.91 4.81 -6.56
CA THR A 35 15.34 4.84 -6.20
C THR A 35 16.20 3.89 -7.04
N HIS A 36 15.58 2.93 -7.72
CA HIS A 36 16.25 1.89 -8.51
C HIS A 36 16.14 2.09 -10.02
N ALA A 37 15.52 3.19 -10.46
CA ALA A 37 15.29 3.52 -11.86
C ALA A 37 15.63 4.99 -12.14
N ASP A 38 15.86 5.33 -13.42
CA ASP A 38 16.16 6.70 -13.85
C ASP A 38 14.88 7.57 -13.85
N TYR A 39 14.33 7.84 -12.67
CA TYR A 39 13.24 8.78 -12.49
C TYR A 39 13.74 10.23 -12.55
N SER A 40 12.93 11.11 -13.15
CA SER A 40 13.22 12.54 -13.13
C SER A 40 13.04 13.13 -11.72
N ALA A 41 13.78 14.19 -11.40
CA ALA A 41 13.61 14.90 -10.13
C ALA A 41 12.19 15.48 -9.97
N GLU A 42 11.54 15.84 -11.07
CA GLU A 42 10.14 16.30 -11.09
C GLU A 42 9.18 15.19 -10.69
N SER A 43 9.31 14.00 -11.28
CA SER A 43 8.48 12.85 -10.92
C SER A 43 8.65 12.46 -9.45
N MET A 44 9.87 12.55 -8.92
CA MET A 44 10.15 12.28 -7.50
C MET A 44 9.50 13.31 -6.58
N ARG A 45 9.53 14.59 -6.95
CA ARG A 45 8.82 15.66 -6.22
C ARG A 45 7.32 15.39 -6.20
N GLU A 46 6.72 15.04 -7.33
CA GLU A 46 5.29 14.71 -7.43
C GLU A 46 4.91 13.55 -6.51
N MET A 47 5.71 12.48 -6.45
CA MET A 47 5.45 11.35 -5.54
C MET A 47 5.56 11.74 -4.06
N LEU A 48 6.50 12.62 -3.70
CA LEU A 48 6.62 13.13 -2.33
C LEU A 48 5.45 14.05 -1.97
N ASP A 49 5.01 14.91 -2.88
CA ASP A 49 3.84 15.79 -2.68
C ASP A 49 2.56 14.97 -2.50
N GLU A 50 2.38 13.93 -3.32
CA GLU A 50 1.26 12.99 -3.20
C GLU A 50 1.28 12.26 -1.85
N LEU A 51 2.44 11.75 -1.43
CA LEU A 51 2.58 11.11 -0.13
C LEU A 51 2.27 12.07 1.03
N ASN A 52 2.78 13.31 0.99
CA ASN A 52 2.51 14.32 2.02
C ASN A 52 1.00 14.64 2.12
N ALA A 53 0.34 14.82 0.98
CA ALA A 53 -1.09 15.07 0.93
C ALA A 53 -1.88 13.89 1.51
N TYR A 54 -1.54 12.67 1.10
CA TYR A 54 -2.24 11.47 1.54
C TYR A 54 -2.07 11.21 3.04
N VAL A 55 -0.85 11.34 3.55
CA VAL A 55 -0.55 11.21 4.99
C VAL A 55 -1.33 12.22 5.83
N ARG A 56 -1.41 13.48 5.37
CA ARG A 56 -2.20 14.52 6.03
C ARG A 56 -3.68 14.11 6.14
N ASP A 57 -4.25 13.66 5.03
CA ASP A 57 -5.69 13.38 4.95
C ASP A 57 -6.05 12.09 5.71
N HIS A 58 -5.20 11.06 5.63
CA HIS A 58 -5.28 9.84 6.42
C HIS A 58 -5.25 10.12 7.92
N PHE A 59 -4.25 10.86 8.39
CA PHE A 59 -4.15 11.20 9.81
C PHE A 59 -5.34 12.03 10.29
N ALA A 60 -5.80 13.00 9.49
CA ALA A 60 -6.98 13.78 9.83
C ALA A 60 -8.25 12.90 9.91
N PHE A 61 -8.35 11.85 9.10
CA PHE A 61 -9.44 10.89 9.18
C PHE A 61 -9.41 10.10 10.49
N GLU A 62 -8.27 9.52 10.87
CA GLU A 62 -8.12 8.80 12.13
C GLU A 62 -8.36 9.70 13.35
N GLU A 63 -7.81 10.92 13.33
CA GLU A 63 -8.00 11.90 14.40
C GLU A 63 -9.49 12.24 14.61
N ARG A 64 -10.26 12.40 13.52
CA ARG A 64 -11.72 12.58 13.59
C ARG A 64 -12.44 11.32 14.06
N LEU A 65 -12.00 10.15 13.61
CA LEU A 65 -12.58 8.87 14.01
C LEU A 65 -12.42 8.64 15.51
N MET A 66 -11.23 8.89 16.06
CA MET A 66 -10.98 8.80 17.50
C MET A 66 -11.84 9.78 18.31
N ALA A 67 -11.97 11.03 17.84
CA ALA A 67 -12.77 12.04 18.49
C ALA A 67 -14.27 11.68 18.52
N GLY A 68 -14.79 11.08 17.45
CA GLY A 68 -16.19 10.64 17.36
C GLY A 68 -16.47 9.25 17.95
N GLY A 69 -15.44 8.42 18.11
CA GLY A 69 -15.55 7.01 18.48
C GLY A 69 -15.32 6.69 19.96
N GLY A 70 -15.06 7.69 20.80
CA GLY A 70 -14.95 7.52 22.25
C GLY A 70 -13.60 7.01 22.75
N CYS A 71 -12.52 7.22 21.99
CA CYS A 71 -11.16 6.92 22.46
C CYS A 71 -10.77 7.77 23.68
N THR A 72 -9.89 7.24 24.53
CA THR A 72 -9.38 7.97 25.69
C THR A 72 -8.52 9.15 25.26
N GLN A 73 -8.59 10.25 26.01
CA GLN A 73 -7.82 11.47 25.72
C GLN A 73 -6.30 11.21 25.70
N GLU A 74 -5.81 10.28 26.53
CA GLU A 74 -4.41 9.87 26.55
C GLU A 74 -4.00 9.22 25.22
N LEU A 75 -4.80 8.28 24.72
CA LEU A 75 -4.54 7.62 23.43
C LEU A 75 -4.56 8.64 22.31
N VAL A 76 -5.59 9.50 22.26
CA VAL A 76 -5.71 10.57 21.25
C VAL A 76 -4.48 11.47 21.26
N THR A 77 -4.07 11.93 22.45
CA THR A 77 -2.93 12.85 22.57
C THR A 77 -1.63 12.22 22.08
N ARG A 78 -1.38 10.95 22.44
CA ARG A 78 -0.20 10.21 21.98
C ARG A 78 -0.23 10.00 20.47
N HIS A 79 -1.36 9.52 19.93
CA HIS A 79 -1.54 9.21 18.51
C HIS A 79 -1.35 10.46 17.64
N CYS A 80 -2.01 11.58 17.99
CA CYS A 80 -1.83 12.85 17.29
C CYS A 80 -0.39 13.38 17.38
N GLY A 81 0.32 13.09 18.48
CA GLY A 81 1.73 13.44 18.64
C GLY A 81 2.64 12.72 17.65
N GLU A 82 2.45 11.40 17.48
CA GLU A 82 3.17 10.60 16.48
C GLU A 82 2.89 11.10 15.05
N HIS A 83 1.62 11.39 14.74
CA HIS A 83 1.23 11.99 13.45
C HIS A 83 1.93 13.32 13.19
N ALA A 84 1.93 14.22 14.17
CA ALA A 84 2.57 15.52 14.04
C ALA A 84 4.09 15.40 13.82
N TYR A 85 4.73 14.48 14.53
CA TYR A 85 6.16 14.21 14.35
C TYR A 85 6.47 13.67 12.95
N PHE A 86 5.73 12.64 12.50
CA PHE A 86 5.93 12.07 11.16
C PHE A 86 5.72 13.08 10.04
N ARG A 87 4.65 13.89 10.11
CA ARG A 87 4.42 15.00 9.15
C ARG A 87 5.58 16.00 9.13
N SER A 88 6.18 16.29 10.29
CA SER A 88 7.34 17.17 10.35
C SER A 88 8.54 16.57 9.63
N VAL A 89 8.85 15.30 9.92
CA VAL A 89 9.97 14.59 9.30
C VAL A 89 9.79 14.55 7.78
N LEU A 90 8.61 14.14 7.30
CA LEU A 90 8.33 14.03 5.87
C LEU A 90 8.43 15.38 5.14
N ARG A 91 7.94 16.47 5.75
CA ARG A 91 8.06 17.83 5.19
C ARG A 91 9.51 18.28 5.11
N ASP A 92 10.29 18.05 6.17
CA ASP A 92 11.69 18.48 6.22
C ASP A 92 12.51 17.73 5.15
N LEU A 93 12.24 16.44 4.96
CA LEU A 93 12.82 15.62 3.90
C LEU A 93 12.45 16.10 2.50
N THR A 94 11.17 16.43 2.28
CA THR A 94 10.68 16.98 1.00
C THR A 94 11.41 18.29 0.69
N THR A 95 11.55 19.15 1.71
CA THR A 95 12.26 20.43 1.59
C THR A 95 13.74 20.22 1.27
N ASP A 96 14.41 19.25 1.89
CA ASP A 96 15.81 18.94 1.59
C ASP A 96 16.02 18.41 0.17
N PHE A 97 15.09 17.58 -0.30
CA PHE A 97 15.07 17.08 -1.68
C PHE A 97 14.91 18.22 -2.70
N GLU A 98 13.92 19.10 -2.51
CA GLU A 98 13.66 20.23 -3.42
C GLU A 98 14.85 21.19 -3.51
N ASN A 99 15.58 21.37 -2.43
CA ASN A 99 16.75 22.22 -2.39
C ASN A 99 18.04 21.54 -2.88
N GLY A 100 17.94 20.30 -3.37
CA GLY A 100 19.09 19.51 -3.83
C GLY A 100 20.10 19.20 -2.73
N ARG A 101 19.69 19.26 -1.46
CA ARG A 101 20.55 18.98 -0.30
C ARG A 101 20.71 17.48 -0.06
N SER A 102 19.73 16.69 -0.44
CA SER A 102 19.75 15.23 -0.35
C SER A 102 18.90 14.61 -1.46
N GLY A 103 19.28 13.42 -1.93
CA GLY A 103 18.39 12.57 -2.72
C GLY A 103 17.44 11.79 -1.82
N ILE A 104 16.44 11.13 -2.41
CA ILE A 104 15.73 10.06 -1.70
C ILE A 104 16.73 8.92 -1.49
N THR A 105 17.03 8.64 -0.23
CA THR A 105 18.01 7.63 0.17
C THR A 105 17.31 6.33 0.57
N VAL A 106 18.03 5.22 0.50
CA VAL A 106 17.59 3.95 1.11
C VAL A 106 17.19 4.16 2.57
N THR A 107 17.94 4.98 3.31
CA THR A 107 17.65 5.32 4.71
C THR A 107 16.30 6.02 4.89
N LEU A 108 15.89 6.87 3.95
CA LEU A 108 14.57 7.50 3.96
C LEU A 108 13.48 6.43 3.76
N ILE A 109 13.62 5.60 2.73
CA ILE A 109 12.65 4.53 2.49
C ILE A 109 12.55 3.60 3.71
N GLU A 110 13.67 3.18 4.28
CA GLU A 110 13.72 2.37 5.51
C GLU A 110 13.00 3.06 6.68
N TYR A 111 13.15 4.37 6.84
CA TYR A 111 12.43 5.13 7.86
C TYR A 111 10.92 5.09 7.62
N LEU A 112 10.46 5.36 6.39
CA LEU A 112 9.04 5.35 6.04
C LEU A 112 8.42 3.97 6.27
N VAL A 113 9.11 2.91 5.84
CA VAL A 113 8.71 1.51 6.03
C VAL A 113 8.58 1.19 7.52
N HIS A 114 9.64 1.44 8.29
CA HIS A 114 9.64 1.11 9.73
C HIS A 114 8.59 1.90 10.50
N TRP A 115 8.49 3.21 10.23
CA TRP A 115 7.53 4.05 10.92
C TRP A 115 6.10 3.62 10.61
N LEU A 116 5.75 3.44 9.33
CA LEU A 116 4.39 3.07 8.94
C LEU A 116 3.99 1.71 9.54
N LEU A 117 4.83 0.68 9.38
CA LEU A 117 4.51 -0.65 9.89
C LEU A 117 4.38 -0.68 11.41
N HIS A 118 5.30 0.00 12.12
CA HIS A 118 5.21 0.11 13.58
C HIS A 118 3.95 0.86 14.02
N HIS A 119 3.64 1.97 13.37
CA HIS A 119 2.48 2.80 13.67
C HIS A 119 1.18 2.02 13.51
N ILE A 120 1.01 1.32 12.38
CA ILE A 120 -0.16 0.46 12.12
C ILE A 120 -0.31 -0.62 13.21
N VAL A 121 0.76 -1.38 13.47
CA VAL A 121 0.63 -2.57 14.34
C VAL A 121 0.55 -2.22 15.83
N VAL A 122 1.07 -1.07 16.25
CA VAL A 122 1.13 -0.66 17.66
C VAL A 122 0.12 0.44 17.98
N VAL A 123 0.13 1.53 17.23
CA VAL A 123 -0.62 2.76 17.55
C VAL A 123 -2.05 2.64 17.01
N ASP A 124 -2.23 2.37 15.72
CA ASP A 124 -3.56 2.30 15.11
C ASP A 124 -4.34 1.08 15.61
N ARG A 125 -3.64 -0.02 15.91
CA ARG A 125 -4.27 -1.17 16.57
C ARG A 125 -4.83 -0.84 17.95
N ALA A 126 -4.14 0.01 18.73
CA ALA A 126 -4.65 0.44 20.03
C ALA A 126 -5.90 1.33 19.86
N MET A 127 -5.91 2.21 18.86
CA MET A 127 -7.12 2.96 18.48
C MET A 127 -8.25 2.00 18.12
N ALA A 128 -8.04 1.07 17.19
CA ALA A 128 -9.04 0.13 16.73
C ALA A 128 -9.61 -0.72 17.89
N GLN A 129 -8.78 -1.13 18.84
CA GLN A 129 -9.21 -1.84 20.05
C GLN A 129 -10.15 -0.99 20.93
N GLN A 130 -9.84 0.29 21.16
CA GLN A 130 -10.72 1.16 21.96
C GLN A 130 -12.03 1.45 21.23
N LEU A 131 -11.98 1.70 19.92
CA LEU A 131 -13.16 1.91 19.10
C LEU A 131 -14.09 0.69 19.14
N ASN A 132 -13.54 -0.52 18.98
CA ASN A 132 -14.30 -1.77 19.02
C ASN A 132 -14.84 -2.08 20.43
N ALA A 133 -14.13 -1.68 21.48
CA ALA A 133 -14.58 -1.86 22.86
C ALA A 133 -15.75 -0.92 23.23
N ALA A 134 -15.79 0.28 22.65
CA ALA A 134 -16.84 1.27 22.90
C ALA A 134 -18.17 0.85 22.25
N ASP A 135 -18.13 0.50 20.96
CA ASP A 135 -19.24 -0.12 20.21
C ASP A 135 -18.66 -0.72 18.92
N PRO A 136 -18.76 -2.05 18.70
CA PRO A 136 -18.19 -2.74 17.53
C PRO A 136 -18.66 -2.19 16.18
N GLN A 137 -19.81 -1.51 16.12
CA GLN A 137 -20.33 -0.90 14.90
C GLN A 137 -20.12 0.62 14.83
N LEU A 138 -19.78 1.27 15.94
CA LEU A 138 -19.60 2.72 15.98
C LEU A 138 -18.43 3.15 15.11
N ALA A 139 -17.31 2.43 15.14
CA ALA A 139 -16.15 2.72 14.31
C ALA A 139 -16.53 2.76 12.81
N ALA A 140 -17.17 1.69 12.32
CA ALA A 140 -17.62 1.58 10.93
C ALA A 140 -18.67 2.65 10.58
N ARG A 141 -19.60 2.96 11.50
CA ARG A 141 -20.61 4.00 11.27
C ARG A 141 -20.02 5.40 11.23
N VAL A 142 -19.08 5.72 12.12
CA VAL A 142 -18.38 7.00 12.14
C VAL A 142 -17.48 7.13 10.91
N ALA A 143 -16.76 6.07 10.53
CA ALA A 143 -15.96 6.02 9.31
C ALA A 143 -16.84 6.27 8.06
N ALA A 144 -17.96 5.55 7.93
CA ALA A 144 -18.90 5.74 6.83
C ALA A 144 -19.50 7.17 6.81
N ALA A 145 -19.85 7.72 7.98
CA ALA A 145 -20.38 9.08 8.09
C ALA A 145 -19.34 10.16 7.74
N LEU A 146 -18.07 9.97 8.12
CA LEU A 146 -16.98 10.87 7.74
C LEU A 146 -16.76 10.85 6.24
N THR A 147 -16.76 9.66 5.63
CA THR A 147 -16.66 9.50 4.17
C THR A 147 -17.85 10.14 3.46
N GLN A 148 -19.07 9.93 3.97
CA GLN A 148 -20.28 10.52 3.37
C GLN A 148 -20.29 12.05 3.47
N THR A 149 -19.87 12.62 4.60
CA THR A 149 -19.75 14.09 4.75
C THR A 149 -18.84 14.68 3.68
N VAL A 150 -17.71 14.03 3.37
CA VAL A 150 -16.82 14.48 2.29
C VAL A 150 -17.53 14.47 0.94
N VAL A 151 -18.34 13.45 0.65
CA VAL A 151 -19.11 13.35 -0.61
C VAL A 151 -20.27 14.36 -0.66
N ASP A 152 -20.85 14.70 0.48
CA ASP A 152 -21.96 15.64 0.59
C ASP A 152 -21.49 17.10 0.37
N ASP A 153 -20.28 17.42 0.81
CA ASP A 153 -19.64 18.74 0.63
C ASP A 153 -19.13 18.98 -0.81
N LEU A 154 -19.05 17.94 -1.65
CA LEU A 154 -18.68 18.08 -3.07
C LEU A 154 -19.77 18.81 -3.86
N THR A 155 -19.34 19.62 -4.83
CA THR A 155 -20.23 20.14 -5.87
C THR A 155 -20.76 19.02 -6.75
N ASP A 156 -21.89 19.24 -7.45
CA ASP A 156 -22.48 18.21 -8.32
C ASP A 156 -21.52 17.78 -9.45
N SER A 157 -20.71 18.70 -9.95
CA SER A 157 -19.65 18.41 -10.93
C SER A 157 -18.56 17.51 -10.35
N GLU A 158 -18.11 17.76 -9.12
CA GLU A 158 -17.11 16.92 -8.44
C GLU A 158 -17.67 15.53 -8.10
N ARG A 159 -18.93 15.44 -7.65
CA ARG A 159 -19.62 14.16 -7.46
C ARG A 159 -19.71 13.37 -8.76
N HIS A 160 -19.95 14.03 -9.89
CA HIS A 160 -19.97 13.37 -11.19
C HIS A 160 -18.59 12.79 -11.53
N LEU A 161 -17.53 13.59 -11.41
CA LEU A 161 -16.14 13.16 -11.65
C LEU A 161 -15.72 12.01 -10.74
N LEU A 162 -16.07 12.05 -9.45
CA LEU A 162 -15.78 10.96 -8.51
C LEU A 162 -16.44 9.65 -8.95
N ASN A 163 -17.69 9.71 -9.41
CA ASN A 163 -18.39 8.54 -9.94
C ASN A 163 -17.76 8.00 -11.24
N GLU A 164 -17.31 8.89 -12.13
CA GLU A 164 -16.59 8.50 -13.34
C GLU A 164 -15.25 7.83 -13.01
N LEU A 165 -14.47 8.42 -12.09
CA LEU A 165 -13.20 7.87 -11.62
C LEU A 165 -13.40 6.50 -10.98
N ARG A 166 -14.43 6.33 -10.16
CA ARG A 166 -14.76 5.04 -9.55
C ARG A 166 -15.06 3.97 -10.60
N ARG A 167 -15.85 4.30 -11.63
CA ARG A 167 -16.13 3.39 -12.74
C ARG A 167 -14.87 3.03 -13.53
N ALA A 168 -13.99 4.01 -13.76
CA ALA A 168 -12.72 3.80 -14.44
C ALA A 168 -11.80 2.86 -13.65
N ASN A 169 -11.69 3.06 -12.32
CA ASN A 169 -10.91 2.20 -11.44
C ASN A 169 -11.44 0.76 -11.42
N GLU A 170 -12.76 0.58 -11.25
CA GLU A 170 -13.40 -0.76 -11.32
C GLU A 170 -13.11 -1.46 -12.66
N GLN A 171 -13.02 -0.71 -13.77
CA GLN A 171 -12.65 -1.26 -15.06
C GLN A 171 -11.17 -1.63 -15.16
N LEU A 172 -10.28 -0.78 -14.65
CA LEU A 172 -8.83 -1.05 -14.63
C LEU A 172 -8.52 -2.28 -13.78
N GLU A 173 -9.13 -2.41 -12.61
CA GLU A 173 -8.98 -3.59 -11.75
C GLU A 173 -9.42 -4.88 -12.45
N ARG A 174 -10.57 -4.85 -13.14
CA ARG A 174 -11.02 -5.99 -13.97
C ARG A 174 -10.00 -6.34 -15.05
N GLN A 175 -9.41 -5.35 -15.71
CA GLN A 175 -8.38 -5.56 -16.72
C GLN A 175 -7.09 -6.14 -16.14
N VAL A 176 -6.63 -5.63 -14.98
CA VAL A 176 -5.46 -6.14 -14.28
C VAL A 176 -5.68 -7.59 -13.88
N HIS A 177 -6.84 -7.90 -13.27
CA HIS A 177 -7.17 -9.26 -12.86
C HIS A 177 -7.16 -10.24 -14.04
N GLU A 178 -7.79 -9.86 -15.16
CA GLU A 178 -7.83 -10.69 -16.36
C GLU A 178 -6.43 -10.89 -16.97
N ARG A 179 -5.61 -9.84 -17.04
CA ARG A 179 -4.23 -9.94 -17.54
C ARG A 179 -3.39 -10.85 -16.65
N THR A 180 -3.51 -10.73 -15.33
CA THR A 180 -2.81 -11.59 -14.36
C THR A 180 -3.23 -13.04 -14.53
N ARG A 181 -4.52 -13.32 -14.72
CA ARG A 181 -5.04 -14.67 -15.00
C ARG A 181 -4.43 -15.25 -16.28
N VAL A 182 -4.49 -14.52 -17.38
CA VAL A 182 -3.93 -14.95 -18.67
C VAL A 182 -2.43 -15.20 -18.60
N LEU A 183 -1.68 -14.32 -17.92
CA LEU A 183 -0.24 -14.50 -17.72
C LEU A 183 0.07 -15.74 -16.87
N SER A 184 -0.68 -15.97 -15.79
CA SER A 184 -0.53 -17.16 -14.95
C SER A 184 -0.80 -18.45 -15.73
N GLU A 185 -1.86 -18.49 -16.53
CA GLU A 185 -2.16 -19.63 -17.41
C GLU A 185 -1.06 -19.88 -18.44
N ARG A 186 -0.50 -18.81 -19.02
CA ARG A 186 0.59 -18.92 -19.99
C ARG A 186 1.88 -19.42 -19.32
N ASN A 187 2.20 -18.92 -18.13
CA ASN A 187 3.35 -19.38 -17.35
C ASN A 187 3.22 -20.86 -17.00
N GLY A 188 2.06 -21.32 -16.53
CA GLY A 188 1.82 -22.74 -16.25
C GLY A 188 1.98 -23.64 -17.48
N LYS A 189 1.54 -23.18 -18.66
CA LYS A 189 1.77 -23.91 -19.93
C LYS A 189 3.25 -23.99 -20.27
N LEU A 190 3.98 -22.88 -20.16
CA LEU A 190 5.42 -22.84 -20.43
C LEU A 190 6.21 -23.73 -19.45
N GLU A 191 5.81 -23.76 -18.17
CA GLU A 191 6.42 -24.66 -17.17
C GLU A 191 6.18 -26.13 -17.50
N ALA A 192 4.96 -26.49 -17.95
CA ALA A 192 4.64 -27.84 -18.38
C ALA A 192 5.44 -28.26 -19.63
N GLU A 193 5.54 -27.37 -20.64
CA GLU A 193 6.35 -27.58 -21.84
C GLU A 193 7.83 -27.75 -21.51
N LEU A 194 8.36 -26.90 -20.62
CA LEU A 194 9.74 -26.98 -20.14
C LEU A 194 10.00 -28.29 -19.38
N GLY A 195 9.05 -28.72 -18.54
CA GLY A 195 9.10 -30.00 -17.83
C GLY A 195 9.13 -31.19 -18.79
N ALA A 196 8.26 -31.19 -19.80
CA ALA A 196 8.22 -32.23 -20.82
C ALA A 196 9.52 -32.29 -21.64
N ALA A 197 10.04 -31.14 -22.06
CA ALA A 197 11.31 -31.06 -22.79
C ALA A 197 12.49 -31.59 -21.95
N ARG A 198 12.54 -31.27 -20.64
CA ARG A 198 13.55 -31.81 -19.71
C ARG A 198 13.45 -33.33 -19.57
N ALA A 199 12.24 -33.87 -19.43
CA ALA A 199 12.03 -35.31 -19.33
C ALA A 199 12.46 -36.06 -20.60
N GLU A 200 12.18 -35.49 -21.78
CA GLU A 200 12.59 -36.08 -23.04
C GLU A 200 14.12 -36.05 -23.23
N ILE A 201 14.78 -34.94 -22.87
CA ILE A 201 16.25 -34.86 -22.87
C ILE A 201 16.85 -35.94 -21.97
N GLU A 202 16.29 -36.14 -20.78
CA GLU A 202 16.76 -37.15 -19.84
C GLU A 202 16.55 -38.58 -20.37
N ARG A 203 15.40 -38.84 -21.00
CA ARG A 203 15.12 -40.12 -21.65
C ARG A 203 16.12 -40.40 -22.78
N LEU A 204 16.39 -39.42 -23.65
CA LEU A 204 17.37 -39.55 -24.74
C LEU A 204 18.78 -39.79 -24.20
N ARG A 205 19.17 -39.11 -23.11
CA ARG A 205 20.44 -39.36 -22.43
C ARG A 205 20.56 -40.79 -21.91
N GLN A 206 19.52 -41.32 -21.28
CA GLN A 206 19.49 -42.70 -20.79
C GLN A 206 19.56 -43.74 -21.92
N GLN A 207 18.90 -43.49 -23.05
CA GLN A 207 18.99 -44.34 -24.24
C GLN A 207 20.38 -44.35 -24.88
N LEU A 208 21.05 -43.19 -24.90
CA LEU A 208 22.45 -43.08 -25.35
C LEU A 208 23.43 -43.75 -24.39
N ALA A 209 23.03 -43.98 -23.13
CA ALA A 209 23.87 -44.51 -22.06
C ALA A 209 23.87 -46.06 -21.92
N GLY A 210 23.26 -46.86 -22.81
CA GLY A 210 23.45 -48.33 -22.74
C GLY A 210 23.08 -49.15 -23.99
N PRO A 211 23.59 -50.40 -24.14
CA PRO A 211 24.59 -51.12 -23.34
C PRO A 211 25.90 -51.33 -24.14
N GLY A 212 26.95 -50.58 -23.81
CA GLY A 212 28.25 -50.66 -24.46
C GLY A 212 29.42 -50.62 -23.47
N ALA A 213 29.38 -51.47 -22.45
CA ALA A 213 30.51 -51.75 -21.55
C ALA A 213 30.38 -53.13 -20.85
N ALA A 214 29.81 -54.11 -21.57
CA ALA A 214 29.89 -55.52 -21.19
C ALA A 214 30.31 -56.29 -22.45
N GLY A 215 31.62 -56.37 -22.66
CA GLY A 215 32.27 -57.06 -23.76
C GLY A 215 33.78 -57.00 -23.55
#